data_AF-A0A067C824-F1
#
_entry.id   AF-A0A067C824-F1
#
_cell.length_a   1.000
_cell.length_b   1.000
_cell.length_c   1.000
_cell.angle_alpha   90.00
_cell.angle_beta   90.00
_cell.angle_gamma   90.00
#
_symmetry.space_group_name_H-M   'P 1'
#
loop_
_entity.id
_entity.type
_entity.pdbx_description
1 polymer ?
#
loop_
_entity_poly.entity_id
_entity_poly.type
_entity_poly.pdbx_seq_one_letter_code
_entity_poly.pdbx_strand_id
1 'polypeptide(L)'
;MAFSLEALDPIPIVDIRYCRTQPTSIVIPKRLYMTHIDCSLCTVDGEPFFHWDGRKTALMDHATSPTVIAHMSRKTHSHINMHKVFLESRFMAKHQIMRILVDFPALYHPAVTSVVESIDGERVSFHVNGEWSERSAILSMSRSPFETPVVVARIRSHGAAAAPFSEYVVDVVPGVDVAAVMLVCIAIDRIASVLRGVIY
;
A
#
# COMPACT_ATOMS: atom_id res chain seq x y z
N MET A 1 -4.97 3.55 -21.70
CA MET A 1 -6.21 4.23 -21.25
C MET A 1 -5.89 4.97 -19.97
N ALA A 2 -5.95 6.30 -19.99
CA ALA A 2 -5.73 7.12 -18.81
C ALA A 2 -6.97 7.04 -17.89
N PHE A 3 -6.75 6.74 -16.61
CA PHE A 3 -7.77 6.74 -15.58
C PHE A 3 -8.01 8.21 -15.20
N SER A 4 -9.03 8.83 -15.78
CA SER A 4 -9.36 10.25 -15.52
C SER A 4 -10.54 10.29 -14.55
N LEU A 5 -10.24 10.60 -13.30
CA LEU A 5 -11.24 10.95 -12.28
C LEU A 5 -10.94 12.39 -11.83
N GLU A 6 -11.99 13.14 -11.50
CA GLU A 6 -11.84 14.43 -10.84
C GLU A 6 -11.05 14.26 -9.54
N ALA A 7 -10.23 15.25 -9.20
CA ALA A 7 -9.40 15.19 -8.01
C ALA A 7 -10.29 15.12 -6.77
N LEU A 8 -10.05 14.12 -5.92
CA LEU A 8 -10.71 14.05 -4.63
C LEU A 8 -10.16 15.18 -3.73
N ASP A 9 -10.98 15.68 -2.82
CA ASP A 9 -10.46 16.46 -1.70
C ASP A 9 -9.35 15.66 -1.01
N PRO A 10 -8.21 16.28 -0.63
CA PRO A 10 -7.10 15.55 -0.08
C PRO A 10 -7.48 14.74 1.16
N ILE A 11 -7.11 13.47 1.19
CA ILE A 11 -7.35 12.56 2.33
C ILE A 11 -5.99 12.13 2.89
N PRO A 12 -5.35 12.97 3.73
CA PRO A 12 -4.04 12.66 4.29
C PRO A 12 -4.18 11.59 5.37
N ILE A 13 -3.51 10.45 5.17
CA ILE A 13 -3.47 9.35 6.14
C ILE A 13 -2.09 9.28 6.79
N VAL A 14 -1.06 9.41 5.98
CA VAL A 14 0.35 9.43 6.35
C VAL A 14 0.84 10.87 6.39
N ASP A 15 0.68 11.62 5.30
CA ASP A 15 1.09 13.02 5.19
C ASP A 15 0.42 13.67 3.96
N ILE A 16 -0.03 14.91 4.10
CA ILE A 16 -0.65 15.68 3.01
C ILE A 16 0.25 15.83 1.78
N ARG A 17 1.59 15.78 1.96
CA ARG A 17 2.56 15.84 0.85
C ARG A 17 2.44 14.67 -0.12
N TYR A 18 1.83 13.56 0.30
CA TYR A 18 1.60 12.39 -0.55
C TYR A 18 0.23 12.41 -1.24
N CYS A 19 -0.62 13.40 -0.97
CA CYS A 19 -1.87 13.63 -1.70
C CYS A 19 -1.60 14.50 -2.93
N ARG A 20 -1.29 13.88 -4.07
CA ARG A 20 -0.95 14.60 -5.30
C ARG A 20 -2.19 15.13 -6.01
N THR A 21 -2.07 16.30 -6.64
CA THR A 21 -3.14 16.91 -7.46
C THR A 21 -3.30 16.26 -8.84
N GLN A 22 -2.38 15.36 -9.22
CA GLN A 22 -2.41 14.60 -10.46
C GLN A 22 -2.32 13.10 -10.14
N PRO A 23 -2.81 12.23 -11.06
CA PRO A 23 -2.69 10.79 -10.88
C PRO A 23 -1.22 10.39 -10.73
N THR A 24 -0.95 9.44 -9.84
CA THR A 24 0.43 8.98 -9.57
C THR A 24 0.52 7.49 -9.82
N SER A 25 1.39 7.10 -10.76
CA SER A 25 1.61 5.70 -11.11
C SER A 25 2.95 5.22 -10.57
N ILE A 26 2.93 4.29 -9.62
CA ILE A 26 4.12 3.72 -8.98
C ILE A 26 4.32 2.27 -9.40
N VAL A 27 5.54 1.92 -9.79
CA VAL A 27 5.96 0.56 -10.09
C VAL A 27 6.37 -0.14 -8.79
N ILE A 28 5.74 -1.29 -8.53
CA ILE A 28 6.03 -2.15 -7.39
C ILE A 28 6.89 -3.33 -7.85
N PRO A 29 8.19 -3.35 -7.51
CA PRO A 29 9.09 -4.37 -7.99
C PRO A 29 8.79 -5.72 -7.35
N LYS A 30 9.00 -6.79 -8.12
CA LYS A 30 8.84 -8.19 -7.65
C LYS A 30 9.67 -8.49 -6.39
N ARG A 31 10.74 -7.76 -6.12
CA ARG A 31 11.61 -8.05 -4.96
C ARG A 31 11.08 -7.48 -3.64
N LEU A 32 10.10 -6.58 -3.67
CA LEU A 32 9.58 -5.86 -2.49
C LEU A 32 8.99 -6.80 -1.41
N TYR A 33 8.53 -7.98 -1.80
CA TYR A 33 7.93 -8.94 -0.87
C TYR A 33 8.93 -9.91 -0.24
N MET A 34 10.20 -9.90 -0.67
CA MET A 34 11.24 -10.71 -0.05
C MET A 34 11.71 -10.01 1.23
N THR A 35 11.74 -10.74 2.34
CA THR A 35 12.22 -10.22 3.62
C THR A 35 13.67 -9.73 3.50
N HIS A 36 14.00 -8.61 4.15
CA HIS A 36 15.33 -8.00 4.18
C HIS A 36 15.87 -7.45 2.85
N ILE A 37 15.03 -7.30 1.82
CA ILE A 37 15.42 -6.64 0.57
C ILE A 37 14.97 -5.18 0.59
N ASP A 38 15.94 -4.30 0.40
CA ASP A 38 15.71 -2.88 0.18
C ASP A 38 15.39 -2.64 -1.30
N CYS A 39 14.43 -1.76 -1.57
CA CYS A 39 14.08 -1.42 -2.95
C CYS A 39 13.51 -0.02 -3.10
N SER A 40 13.76 0.57 -4.26
CA SER A 40 13.16 1.84 -4.65
C SER A 40 11.82 1.58 -5.33
N LEU A 41 10.81 2.34 -4.92
CA LEU A 41 9.53 2.41 -5.61
C LEU A 41 9.61 3.62 -6.55
N CYS A 42 9.65 3.35 -7.85
CA CYS A 42 9.78 4.39 -8.86
C CYS A 42 8.43 4.70 -9.50
N THR A 43 8.29 5.90 -10.03
CA THR A 43 7.24 6.22 -10.98
C THR A 43 7.41 5.38 -12.26
N VAL A 44 6.37 5.32 -13.09
CA VAL A 44 6.44 4.65 -14.40
C VAL A 44 7.50 5.25 -15.34
N ASP A 45 7.90 6.49 -15.11
CA ASP A 45 8.96 7.18 -15.86
C ASP A 45 10.37 6.88 -15.33
N GLY A 46 10.48 6.06 -14.29
CA GLY A 46 11.75 5.64 -13.68
C GLY A 46 12.24 6.52 -12.53
N GLU A 47 11.56 7.64 -12.26
CA GLU A 47 11.95 8.54 -11.17
C GLU A 47 11.67 7.91 -9.80
N PRO A 48 12.64 7.89 -8.87
CA PRO A 48 12.45 7.33 -7.53
C PRO A 48 11.45 8.16 -6.74
N PHE A 49 10.45 7.49 -6.14
CA PHE A 49 9.38 8.14 -5.38
C PHE A 49 9.44 7.79 -3.90
N PHE A 50 9.56 6.51 -3.58
CA PHE A 50 9.80 6.03 -2.20
C PHE A 50 10.96 5.05 -2.16
N HIS A 51 11.45 4.81 -0.95
CA HIS A 51 12.34 3.70 -0.66
C HIS A 51 11.75 2.80 0.42
N TRP A 52 11.80 1.49 0.22
CA TRP A 52 11.41 0.50 1.21
C TRP A 52 12.66 -0.12 1.84
N ASP A 53 12.83 0.07 3.15
CA ASP A 53 13.84 -0.62 3.96
C ASP A 53 13.25 -1.96 4.42
N GLY A 54 13.72 -3.05 3.82
CA GLY A 54 13.20 -4.39 4.06
C GLY A 54 13.60 -4.95 5.43
N ARG A 55 14.68 -4.43 6.04
CA ARG A 55 15.16 -4.86 7.36
C ARG A 55 14.37 -4.22 8.49
N LYS A 56 14.09 -2.93 8.38
CA LYS A 56 13.28 -2.17 9.35
C LYS A 56 11.79 -2.21 9.06
N THR A 57 11.41 -2.83 7.94
CA THR A 57 10.04 -2.87 7.41
C THR A 57 9.42 -1.47 7.40
N ALA A 58 10.15 -0.53 6.79
CA ALA A 58 9.85 0.89 6.83
C ALA A 58 9.77 1.48 5.42
N LEU A 59 8.77 2.34 5.20
CA LEU A 59 8.68 3.18 4.02
C LEU A 59 9.41 4.50 4.30
N MET A 60 10.26 4.94 3.39
CA MET A 60 11.13 6.10 3.53
C MET A 60 10.94 7.08 2.37
N ASP A 61 11.06 8.38 2.68
CA ASP A 61 11.00 9.52 1.77
C ASP A 61 12.40 9.78 1.20
N HIS A 62 12.51 9.94 -0.12
CA HIS A 62 13.71 10.32 -0.88
C HIS A 62 14.92 9.36 -0.82
N ALA A 63 15.53 9.10 -1.99
CA ALA A 63 16.69 8.21 -2.12
C ALA A 63 17.99 8.78 -1.52
N THR A 64 18.10 10.10 -1.39
CA THR A 64 19.35 10.81 -1.01
C THR A 64 19.40 11.24 0.46
N SER A 65 18.26 11.32 1.14
CA SER A 65 18.18 11.63 2.59
C SER A 65 16.96 10.92 3.18
N PRO A 66 17.06 9.60 3.37
CA PRO A 66 15.90 8.76 3.62
C PRO A 66 15.29 9.07 4.99
N THR A 67 14.14 9.73 4.99
CA THR A 67 13.37 9.99 6.21
C THR A 67 12.34 8.89 6.36
N VAL A 68 12.28 8.22 7.51
CA VAL A 68 11.24 7.21 7.71
C VAL A 68 9.89 7.90 7.72
N ILE A 69 9.04 7.50 6.78
CA ILE A 69 7.67 7.94 6.65
C ILE A 69 6.80 7.12 7.58
N ALA A 70 6.94 5.79 7.50
CA ALA A 70 6.11 4.88 8.28
C ALA A 70 6.82 3.55 8.55
N HIS A 71 6.60 3.00 9.74
CA HIS A 71 7.03 1.64 10.11
C HIS A 71 5.85 0.69 10.03
N MET A 72 6.05 -0.46 9.42
CA MET A 72 5.09 -1.56 9.45
C MET A 72 5.61 -2.67 10.35
N SER A 73 4.77 -3.16 11.26
CA SER A 73 5.06 -4.33 12.10
C SER A 73 4.01 -5.41 11.90
N ARG A 74 4.45 -6.67 11.98
CA ARG A 74 3.59 -7.86 11.93
C ARG A 74 3.73 -8.61 13.25
N LYS A 75 2.62 -9.06 13.84
CA LYS A 75 2.67 -9.96 15.00
C LYS A 75 2.98 -11.38 14.51
N THR A 76 4.11 -11.94 14.96
CA THR A 76 4.58 -13.28 14.56
C THR A 76 3.79 -14.45 15.14
N HIS A 77 2.97 -14.25 16.17
CA HIS A 77 2.39 -15.37 16.95
C HIS A 77 0.85 -15.35 17.05
N SER A 78 0.17 -14.28 16.65
CA SER A 78 -1.29 -14.22 16.56
C SER A 78 -1.72 -13.23 15.48
N HIS A 79 -2.64 -13.67 14.60
CA HIS A 79 -3.08 -12.93 13.41
C HIS A 79 -1.95 -12.64 12.41
N ILE A 80 -1.42 -13.71 11.79
CA ILE A 80 -0.45 -13.66 10.67
C ILE A 80 -0.85 -12.62 9.62
N ASN A 81 -2.15 -12.41 9.44
CA ASN A 81 -2.80 -11.56 8.45
C ASN A 81 -2.85 -10.06 8.80
N MET A 82 -2.40 -9.66 10.00
CA MET A 82 -2.51 -8.27 10.48
C MET A 82 -1.17 -7.53 10.47
N HIS A 83 -1.16 -6.36 9.84
CA HIS A 83 -0.07 -5.39 9.87
C HIS A 83 -0.50 -4.12 10.60
N LYS A 84 0.39 -3.59 11.44
CA LYS A 84 0.22 -2.30 12.10
C LYS A 84 1.21 -1.30 11.55
N VAL A 85 0.73 -0.13 11.16
CA VAL A 85 1.55 0.97 10.61
C VAL A 85 1.67 2.07 11.66
N PHE A 86 2.88 2.59 11.83
CA PHE A 86 3.18 3.64 12.79
C PHE A 86 3.94 4.79 12.14
N LEU A 87 3.65 6.01 12.58
CA LEU A 87 4.52 7.16 12.41
C LEU A 87 5.50 7.21 13.58
N GLU A 88 6.77 7.42 13.29
CA GLU A 88 7.81 7.63 14.28
C GLU A 88 8.71 8.75 13.79
N SER A 89 8.90 9.77 14.61
CA SER A 89 9.86 10.83 14.33
C SER A 89 10.75 11.01 15.55
N ARG A 90 11.87 11.72 15.39
CA ARG A 90 12.75 12.07 16.52
C ARG A 90 12.02 12.86 17.62
N PHE A 91 10.90 13.49 17.28
CA PHE A 91 10.17 14.41 18.15
C PHE A 91 8.80 13.87 18.59
N MET A 92 8.31 12.79 17.97
CA MET A 92 7.00 12.21 18.30
C MET A 92 7.15 10.76 18.69
N ALA A 93 6.55 10.40 19.83
CA ALA A 93 6.42 9.01 20.23
C ALA A 93 5.69 8.20 19.15
N LYS A 94 6.09 6.94 18.99
CA LYS A 94 5.52 6.02 18.03
C LYS A 94 3.99 5.99 18.11
N HIS A 95 3.34 6.44 17.04
CA HIS A 95 1.88 6.58 16.96
C HIS A 95 1.33 5.68 15.87
N GLN A 96 0.35 4.82 16.19
CA GLN A 96 -0.23 3.88 15.21
C GLN A 96 -1.26 4.62 14.34
N ILE A 97 -1.08 4.62 13.03
CA ILE A 97 -1.97 5.30 12.08
C ILE A 97 -2.84 4.36 11.25
N MET A 98 -2.43 3.10 11.06
CA MET A 98 -3.22 2.14 10.28
C MET A 98 -3.16 0.74 10.87
N ARG A 99 -4.26 0.00 10.73
CA ARG A 99 -4.31 -1.45 10.95
C ARG A 99 -4.84 -2.13 9.69
N ILE A 100 -3.95 -2.86 9.01
CA ILE A 100 -4.25 -3.52 7.75
C ILE A 100 -4.48 -5.01 8.04
N LEU A 101 -5.71 -5.49 7.87
CA LEU A 101 -6.04 -6.91 7.90
C LEU A 101 -6.19 -7.42 6.47
N VAL A 102 -5.43 -8.47 6.14
CA VAL A 102 -5.44 -9.07 4.81
C VAL A 102 -5.84 -10.53 4.94
N ASP A 103 -7.06 -10.84 4.53
CA ASP A 103 -7.56 -12.21 4.49
C ASP A 103 -7.59 -12.71 3.05
N PHE A 104 -7.30 -13.99 2.84
CA PHE A 104 -7.40 -14.66 1.53
C PHE A 104 -8.50 -15.71 1.63
N PRO A 105 -9.79 -15.34 1.47
CA PRO A 105 -10.91 -16.29 1.53
C PRO A 105 -10.81 -17.37 0.45
N ALA A 106 -10.21 -17.04 -0.69
CA ALA A 106 -9.80 -17.99 -1.72
C ALA A 106 -8.34 -17.73 -2.10
N LEU A 107 -7.67 -18.74 -2.66
CA LEU A 107 -6.29 -18.62 -3.11
C LEU A 107 -6.17 -17.45 -4.09
N TYR A 108 -5.31 -16.48 -3.76
CA TYR A 108 -4.98 -15.29 -4.56
C TYR A 108 -6.09 -14.23 -4.77
N HIS A 109 -7.25 -14.41 -4.12
CA HIS A 109 -8.31 -13.40 -4.04
C HIS A 109 -8.30 -12.77 -2.65
N PRO A 110 -7.52 -11.70 -2.42
CA PRO A 110 -7.47 -11.09 -1.10
C PRO A 110 -8.76 -10.32 -0.81
N ALA A 111 -9.42 -10.65 0.30
CA ALA A 111 -10.33 -9.76 0.98
C ALA A 111 -9.52 -8.90 1.94
N VAL A 112 -9.19 -7.69 1.47
CA VAL A 112 -8.46 -6.73 2.29
C VAL A 112 -9.46 -5.86 3.00
N THR A 113 -9.39 -5.87 4.33
CA THR A 113 -10.06 -4.87 5.17
C THR A 113 -8.97 -4.11 5.89
N SER A 114 -8.53 -3.00 5.30
CA SER A 114 -7.69 -2.07 6.04
C SER A 114 -8.59 -1.12 6.80
N VAL A 115 -8.38 -0.96 8.10
CA VAL A 115 -9.01 0.13 8.86
C VAL A 115 -7.90 1.07 9.29
N VAL A 116 -7.95 2.28 8.75
CA VAL A 116 -7.19 3.43 9.19
C VAL A 116 -8.01 4.10 10.28
N GLU A 117 -7.41 4.27 11.44
CA GLU A 117 -7.97 5.09 12.51
C GLU A 117 -7.09 6.33 12.55
N SER A 118 -7.65 7.47 12.13
CA SER A 118 -6.98 8.76 12.30
C SER A 118 -6.88 9.11 13.78
N ILE A 119 -5.99 10.05 14.10
CA ILE A 119 -5.83 10.60 15.46
C ILE A 119 -7.17 11.16 15.98
N ASP A 120 -7.98 11.70 15.08
CA ASP A 120 -9.27 12.34 15.38
C ASP A 120 -10.42 11.31 15.49
N GLY A 121 -10.13 10.01 15.36
CA GLY A 121 -11.11 8.93 15.46
C GLY A 121 -11.90 8.67 14.17
N GLU A 122 -11.65 9.44 13.09
CA GLU A 122 -12.20 9.10 11.78
C GLU A 122 -11.64 7.76 11.30
N ARG A 123 -12.54 6.92 10.79
CA ARG A 123 -12.22 5.61 10.27
C ARG A 123 -12.29 5.61 8.75
N VAL A 124 -11.20 5.23 8.11
CA VAL A 124 -11.16 5.04 6.66
C VAL A 124 -10.88 3.58 6.38
N SER A 125 -11.75 2.94 5.61
CA SER A 125 -11.63 1.54 5.25
C SER A 125 -11.12 1.39 3.82
N PHE A 126 -10.08 0.58 3.58
CA PHE A 126 -9.71 0.15 2.23
C PHE A 126 -10.23 -1.25 1.95
N HIS A 127 -10.73 -1.42 0.73
CA HIS A 127 -11.28 -2.64 0.18
C HIS A 127 -10.54 -2.97 -1.10
N VAL A 128 -10.28 -4.25 -1.33
CA VAL A 128 -9.65 -4.75 -2.57
C VAL A 128 -10.63 -5.68 -3.28
N ASN A 129 -10.83 -5.45 -4.57
CA ASN A 129 -11.64 -6.28 -5.44
C ASN A 129 -10.84 -6.69 -6.69
N GLY A 130 -11.06 -7.91 -7.18
CA GLY A 130 -10.34 -8.45 -8.34
C GLY A 130 -9.19 -9.38 -7.97
N GLU A 131 -8.44 -9.84 -8.98
CA GLU A 131 -7.42 -10.87 -8.81
C GLU A 131 -6.02 -10.28 -8.57
N TRP A 132 -5.43 -10.62 -7.42
CA TRP A 132 -4.13 -10.05 -7.03
C TRP A 132 -2.95 -10.75 -7.71
N SER A 133 -3.05 -12.06 -7.99
CA SER A 133 -2.06 -12.85 -8.73
C SER A 133 -1.81 -12.30 -10.13
N GLU A 134 -2.89 -11.95 -10.82
CA GLU A 134 -2.89 -11.42 -12.19
C GLU A 134 -2.65 -9.90 -12.25
N ARG A 135 -2.51 -9.25 -11.10
CA ARG A 135 -2.31 -7.79 -10.98
C ARG A 135 -3.45 -7.02 -11.65
N SER A 136 -4.69 -7.46 -11.47
CA SER A 136 -5.90 -6.89 -12.09
C SER A 136 -6.90 -6.36 -11.04
N ALA A 137 -6.42 -6.05 -9.85
CA ALA A 137 -7.23 -5.60 -8.73
C ALA A 137 -7.54 -4.09 -8.74
N ILE A 138 -8.58 -3.69 -8.04
CA ILE A 138 -8.98 -2.31 -7.77
C ILE A 138 -9.02 -2.11 -6.27
N LEU A 139 -8.43 -1.01 -5.81
CA LEU A 139 -8.53 -0.55 -4.43
C LEU A 139 -9.61 0.52 -4.35
N SER A 140 -10.53 0.33 -3.41
CA SER A 140 -11.56 1.31 -3.09
C SER A 140 -11.50 1.67 -1.61
N MET A 141 -12.08 2.82 -1.27
CA MET A 141 -12.04 3.39 0.06
C MET A 141 -13.43 3.87 0.49
N SER A 142 -13.80 3.67 1.77
CA SER A 142 -15.03 4.21 2.35
C SER A 142 -14.78 4.76 3.76
N ARG A 143 -15.49 5.81 4.16
CA ARG A 143 -15.41 6.34 5.55
C ARG A 143 -16.41 5.69 6.48
N SER A 144 -17.44 5.07 5.91
CA SER A 144 -18.47 4.34 6.63
C SER A 144 -18.77 3.00 5.95
N PRO A 145 -19.16 1.95 6.70
CA PRO A 145 -19.64 0.71 6.11
C PRO A 145 -20.93 0.89 5.28
N PHE A 146 -21.65 1.98 5.48
CA PHE A 146 -22.89 2.30 4.76
C PHE A 146 -22.68 3.24 3.55
N GLU A 147 -21.46 3.74 3.38
CA GLU A 147 -21.12 4.66 2.29
C GLU A 147 -20.66 3.86 1.06
N THR A 148 -21.02 4.34 -0.13
CA THR A 148 -20.52 3.76 -1.38
C THR A 148 -19.01 3.94 -1.47
N PRO A 149 -18.23 2.85 -1.61
CA PRO A 149 -16.78 2.96 -1.66
C PRO A 149 -16.33 3.65 -2.97
N VAL A 150 -15.38 4.56 -2.85
CA VAL A 150 -14.78 5.31 -3.97
C VAL A 150 -13.52 4.59 -4.43
N VAL A 151 -13.31 4.45 -5.73
CA VAL A 151 -12.07 3.87 -6.26
C VAL A 151 -10.90 4.83 -6.02
N VAL A 152 -9.84 4.33 -5.39
CA VAL A 152 -8.67 5.13 -5.01
C VAL A 152 -7.39 4.70 -5.72
N ALA A 153 -7.31 3.44 -6.15
CA ALA A 153 -6.21 3.01 -6.99
C ALA A 153 -6.61 1.82 -7.87
N ARG A 154 -5.90 1.68 -8.99
CA ARG A 154 -5.99 0.52 -9.88
C ARG A 154 -4.65 -0.18 -9.95
N ILE A 155 -4.70 -1.51 -9.89
CA ILE A 155 -3.55 -2.40 -10.09
C ILE A 155 -3.55 -2.89 -11.54
N ARG A 156 -2.38 -2.89 -12.17
CA ARG A 156 -2.17 -3.46 -13.51
C ARG A 156 -0.79 -4.09 -13.62
N SER A 157 -0.66 -5.17 -14.38
CA SER A 157 0.65 -5.78 -14.69
C SER A 157 1.63 -4.78 -15.31
N HIS A 158 2.91 -4.90 -14.97
CA HIS A 158 3.99 -4.14 -15.58
C HIS A 158 4.69 -5.02 -16.64
N GLY A 159 4.60 -4.61 -17.91
CA GLY A 159 5.16 -5.36 -19.05
C GLY A 159 4.18 -6.37 -19.69
N ALA A 160 4.65 -7.01 -20.77
CA ALA A 160 3.81 -7.87 -21.64
C ALA A 160 3.67 -9.32 -21.14
N ALA A 161 4.54 -9.78 -20.24
CA ALA A 161 4.50 -11.13 -19.71
C ALA A 161 3.68 -11.16 -18.41
N ALA A 162 2.44 -11.63 -18.49
CA ALA A 162 1.51 -11.81 -17.38
C ALA A 162 1.89 -13.02 -16.49
N ALA A 163 3.14 -13.07 -16.02
CA ALA A 163 3.52 -14.06 -15.03
C ALA A 163 2.82 -13.72 -13.69
N PRO A 164 2.22 -14.71 -13.00
CA PRO A 164 1.59 -14.46 -11.70
C PRO A 164 2.58 -13.85 -10.71
N PHE A 165 2.12 -12.86 -9.94
CA PHE A 165 2.93 -12.13 -8.97
C PHE A 165 4.17 -11.44 -9.57
N SER A 166 4.09 -11.05 -10.84
CA SER A 166 5.08 -10.19 -11.48
C SER A 166 5.06 -8.77 -10.88
N GLU A 167 6.02 -7.98 -11.34
CA GLU A 167 6.03 -6.53 -11.14
C GLU A 167 4.73 -5.91 -11.66
N TYR A 168 4.26 -4.88 -10.98
CA TYR A 168 2.98 -4.26 -11.30
C TYR A 168 3.03 -2.76 -11.08
N VAL A 169 2.06 -2.07 -11.65
CA VAL A 169 1.85 -0.64 -11.46
C VAL A 169 0.61 -0.44 -10.60
N VAL A 170 0.74 0.49 -9.65
CA VAL A 170 -0.36 1.03 -8.88
C VAL A 170 -0.64 2.43 -9.40
N ASP A 171 -1.77 2.60 -10.09
CA ASP A 171 -2.24 3.91 -10.54
C ASP A 171 -3.14 4.50 -9.45
N VAL A 172 -2.64 5.48 -8.70
CA VAL A 172 -3.34 6.17 -7.62
C VAL A 172 -4.05 7.42 -8.16
N VAL A 173 -5.31 7.61 -7.78
CA VAL A 173 -6.11 8.77 -8.20
C VAL A 173 -5.64 10.05 -7.49
N PRO A 174 -5.87 11.24 -8.07
CA PRO A 174 -5.51 12.49 -7.42
C PRO A 174 -6.25 12.69 -6.09
N GLY A 175 -5.58 13.32 -5.12
CA GLY A 175 -6.11 13.61 -3.78
C GLY A 175 -5.94 12.47 -2.77
N VAL A 176 -5.63 11.25 -3.23
CA VAL A 176 -5.38 10.11 -2.34
C VAL A 176 -3.93 10.08 -1.89
N ASP A 177 -3.73 9.75 -0.61
CA ASP A 177 -2.41 9.53 -0.03
C ASP A 177 -1.71 8.30 -0.65
N VAL A 178 -0.75 8.57 -1.54
CA VAL A 178 0.00 7.53 -2.25
C VAL A 178 0.78 6.63 -1.27
N ALA A 179 1.33 7.17 -0.19
CA ALA A 179 2.08 6.38 0.79
C ALA A 179 1.19 5.36 1.50
N ALA A 180 -0.03 5.78 1.89
CA ALA A 180 -1.02 4.89 2.49
C ALA A 180 -1.39 3.74 1.54
N VAL A 181 -1.62 4.05 0.26
CA VAL A 181 -1.92 3.03 -0.76
C VAL A 181 -0.74 2.05 -0.92
N MET A 182 0.50 2.54 -0.98
CA MET A 182 1.68 1.67 -1.08
C MET A 182 1.77 0.71 0.12
N LEU A 183 1.53 1.20 1.34
CA LEU A 183 1.55 0.38 2.55
C LEU A 183 0.51 -0.75 2.51
N VAL A 184 -0.69 -0.48 1.98
CA VAL A 184 -1.72 -1.49 1.76
C VAL A 184 -1.24 -2.54 0.75
N CYS A 185 -0.72 -2.12 -0.41
CA CYS A 185 -0.19 -3.04 -1.42
C CYS A 185 0.93 -3.93 -0.88
N ILE A 186 1.88 -3.36 -0.13
CA ILE A 186 2.99 -4.08 0.50
C ILE A 186 2.47 -5.09 1.53
N ALA A 187 1.50 -4.71 2.37
CA ALA A 187 0.91 -5.62 3.34
C ALA A 187 0.28 -6.85 2.66
N ILE A 188 -0.43 -6.64 1.54
CA ILE A 188 -1.05 -7.73 0.77
C ILE A 188 0.00 -8.65 0.16
N ASP A 189 1.00 -8.10 -0.53
CA ASP A 189 2.07 -8.88 -1.15
C ASP A 189 2.89 -9.69 -0.12
N ARG A 190 3.07 -9.15 1.09
CA ARG A 190 3.70 -9.88 2.20
C ARG A 190 2.86 -11.07 2.63
N ILE A 191 1.55 -10.92 2.85
CA ILE A 191 0.70 -12.07 3.20
C ILE A 191 0.62 -13.07 2.05
N ALA A 192 0.48 -12.62 0.80
CA ALA A 192 0.52 -13.49 -0.37
C ALA A 192 1.84 -14.29 -0.42
N SER A 193 2.97 -13.69 -0.05
CA SER A 193 4.27 -14.36 -0.02
C SER A 193 4.40 -15.37 1.12
N VAL A 194 3.82 -15.11 2.29
CA VAL A 194 3.71 -16.10 3.38
C VAL A 194 2.89 -17.30 2.91
N LEU A 195 1.71 -17.06 2.32
CA LEU A 195 0.82 -18.13 1.85
C LEU A 195 1.45 -18.99 0.75
N ARG A 196 2.32 -18.41 -0.08
CA ARG A 196 3.09 -19.12 -1.10
C ARG A 196 4.36 -19.80 -0.57
N GLY A 197 4.69 -19.66 0.72
CA GLY A 197 5.92 -20.20 1.31
C GLY A 197 7.21 -19.53 0.83
N VAL A 198 7.12 -18.29 0.33
CA VAL A 198 8.28 -17.52 -0.17
C VAL A 198 9.01 -16.80 0.97
N ILE A 199 8.28 -16.49 2.05
CA ILE A 199 8.83 -15.92 3.28
C ILE A 199 8.28 -16.69 4.48
N TYR A 200 9.16 -16.98 5.44
CA TYR A 200 8.85 -17.68 6.70
C TYR A 200 8.64 -16.68 7.83
#